data_AF-A0A7C4YTB5-F1
#
_entry.id   AF-A0A7C4YTB5-F1
#
_cell.length_a   1.000
_cell.length_b   1.000
_cell.length_c   1.000
_cell.angle_alpha   90.00
_cell.angle_beta   90.00
_cell.angle_gamma   90.00
#
_symmetry.space_group_name_H-M   'P 1'
#
loop_
_entity.id
_entity.type
_entity.pdbx_description
1 polymer ?
#
loop_
_entity_poly.entity_id
_entity_poly.type
_entity_poly.pdbx_seq_one_letter_code
_entity_poly.pdbx_strand_id
1 'polypeptide(L)'
;MDYRIITQRMLTIQENGGCAGNHHIFIKVIDLAGNPIDGVVIHGIWTNENHVSGEKGPGRAEIALWKSGEQVQVVSDAEGPRTSEVSRVLDVREENIPVEELVAAGYCSSVAECQQLLSQNRLCNYHHSYEVVFQRQW
;
A
#
# COMPACT_ATOMS: atom_id res chain seq x y z
N MET A 1 20.88 4.17 1.88
CA MET A 1 19.53 3.59 1.89
C MET A 1 19.54 2.42 0.94
N ASP A 2 19.20 1.23 1.42
CA ASP A 2 19.41 -0.04 0.71
C ASP A 2 18.24 -0.35 -0.24
N TYR A 3 17.03 0.06 0.13
CA TYR A 3 15.82 -0.07 -0.67
C TYR A 3 15.17 1.30 -0.87
N ARG A 4 14.56 1.54 -2.03
CA ARG A 4 13.77 2.74 -2.34
C ARG A 4 12.34 2.36 -2.68
N ILE A 5 11.39 3.24 -2.33
CA ILE A 5 10.02 3.10 -2.82
C ILE A 5 9.97 3.67 -4.24
N ILE A 6 9.79 2.79 -5.22
CA ILE A 6 9.67 3.20 -6.63
C ILE A 6 8.21 3.29 -7.08
N THR A 7 7.28 2.76 -6.29
CA THR A 7 5.84 2.85 -6.53
C THR A 7 5.13 2.88 -5.20
N GLN A 8 4.21 3.82 -5.06
CA GLN A 8 3.25 3.89 -3.98
C GLN A 8 1.99 4.56 -4.49
N ARG A 9 0.89 3.80 -4.60
CA ARG A 9 -0.37 4.29 -5.15
C ARG A 9 -1.56 3.55 -4.55
N MET A 10 -2.72 4.19 -4.56
CA MET A 10 -4.00 3.51 -4.44
C MET A 10 -4.24 2.58 -5.66
N LEU A 11 -4.79 1.40 -5.39
CA LEU A 11 -5.33 0.55 -6.43
C LEU A 11 -6.61 1.15 -7.00
N THR A 12 -6.77 1.07 -8.32
CA THR A 12 -8.02 1.46 -8.96
C THR A 12 -9.19 0.66 -8.39
N ILE A 13 -10.41 1.21 -8.47
CA ILE A 13 -11.61 0.52 -8.00
C ILE A 13 -11.77 -0.85 -8.67
N GLN A 14 -11.35 -1.01 -9.93
CA GLN A 14 -11.38 -2.29 -10.64
C GLN A 14 -10.34 -3.27 -10.10
N GLU A 15 -9.09 -2.83 -9.89
CA GLU A 15 -8.04 -3.66 -9.28
C GLU A 15 -8.44 -4.11 -7.87
N ASN A 16 -9.15 -3.26 -7.12
CA ASN A 16 -9.57 -3.58 -5.76
C ASN A 16 -10.78 -4.53 -5.68
N GLY A 17 -11.51 -4.74 -6.78
CA GLY A 17 -12.74 -5.55 -6.81
C GLY A 17 -14.03 -4.77 -6.48
N GLY A 18 -14.03 -3.45 -6.69
CA GLY A 18 -15.16 -2.57 -6.40
C GLY A 18 -15.26 -2.17 -4.92
N CYS A 19 -16.41 -1.61 -4.52
CA CYS A 19 -16.67 -1.22 -3.13
C CYS A 19 -16.96 -2.39 -2.17
N ALA A 20 -17.00 -3.63 -2.66
CA ALA A 20 -16.97 -4.84 -1.84
C ALA A 20 -15.55 -5.46 -1.80
N GLY A 21 -14.58 -4.69 -2.29
CA GLY A 21 -13.21 -5.11 -2.54
C GLY A 21 -12.36 -5.28 -1.29
N ASN A 22 -11.05 -5.28 -1.48
CA ASN A 22 -10.09 -5.45 -0.40
C ASN A 22 -9.83 -4.16 0.39
N HIS A 23 -9.11 -4.33 1.49
CA HIS A 23 -8.56 -3.26 2.34
C HIS A 23 -7.11 -3.60 2.71
N HIS A 24 -6.19 -3.67 1.73
CA HIS A 24 -4.82 -4.16 1.95
C HIS A 24 -3.76 -3.21 1.42
N ILE A 25 -2.55 -3.30 1.99
CA ILE A 25 -1.33 -2.86 1.33
C ILE A 25 -0.70 -4.10 0.68
N PHE A 26 -0.69 -4.13 -0.64
CA PHE A 26 0.02 -5.12 -1.44
C PHE A 26 1.46 -4.64 -1.64
N ILE A 27 2.42 -5.41 -1.14
CA ILE A 27 3.83 -5.05 -1.15
C ILE A 27 4.56 -5.96 -2.13
N LYS A 28 5.46 -5.38 -2.92
CA LYS A 28 6.42 -6.11 -3.75
C LYS A 28 7.84 -5.63 -3.46
N VAL A 29 8.78 -6.56 -3.37
CA VAL A 29 10.21 -6.28 -3.24
C VAL A 29 10.94 -6.85 -4.45
N ILE A 30 11.76 -6.02 -5.09
CA ILE A 30 12.48 -6.36 -6.33
C ILE A 30 13.93 -5.90 -6.30
N ASP A 31 14.77 -6.49 -7.14
CA ASP A 31 16.11 -5.99 -7.44
C ASP A 31 16.10 -4.91 -8.55
N LEU A 32 17.28 -4.43 -8.94
CA LEU A 32 17.45 -3.45 -10.02
C LEU A 32 17.01 -3.97 -11.40
N ALA A 33 17.02 -5.29 -11.61
CA ALA A 33 16.56 -5.92 -12.85
C ALA A 33 15.06 -6.22 -12.85
N GLY A 34 14.36 -5.95 -11.73
CA GLY A 34 12.94 -6.24 -11.56
C GLY A 34 12.62 -7.66 -11.10
N ASN A 35 13.62 -8.47 -10.76
CA ASN A 35 13.41 -9.80 -10.22
C ASN A 35 12.88 -9.71 -8.79
N PRO A 36 11.92 -10.56 -8.39
CA PRO A 36 11.42 -10.57 -7.02
C PRO A 36 12.51 -11.00 -6.02
N ILE A 37 12.51 -10.39 -4.83
CA ILE A 37 13.39 -10.76 -3.72
C ILE A 37 12.54 -11.26 -2.55
N ASP A 38 12.73 -12.51 -2.17
CA ASP A 38 12.12 -13.12 -0.97
C ASP A 38 13.00 -12.90 0.28
N GLY A 39 12.39 -13.00 1.46
CA GLY A 39 13.08 -12.91 2.75
C GLY A 39 13.40 -11.50 3.23
N VAL A 40 12.87 -10.47 2.57
CA VAL A 40 13.00 -9.08 3.02
C VAL A 40 11.90 -8.81 4.05
N VAL A 41 12.27 -8.26 5.20
CA VAL A 41 11.36 -7.93 6.29
C VAL A 41 10.85 -6.51 6.13
N ILE A 42 9.53 -6.38 6.00
CA ILE A 42 8.79 -5.13 5.93
C ILE A 42 8.08 -4.92 7.27
N HIS A 43 8.32 -3.78 7.88
CA HIS A 43 7.74 -3.38 9.16
C HIS A 43 6.57 -2.42 8.94
N GLY A 44 5.41 -2.75 9.52
CA GLY A 44 4.29 -1.83 9.70
C GLY A 44 4.53 -0.96 10.93
N ILE A 45 4.59 0.36 10.74
CA ILE A 45 5.03 1.30 11.78
C ILE A 45 3.98 1.44 12.88
N TRP A 46 2.69 1.39 12.55
CA TRP A 46 1.62 1.60 13.52
C TRP A 46 1.13 0.30 14.14
N THR A 47 1.03 -0.79 13.36
CA THR A 47 0.76 -2.13 13.90
C THR A 47 1.93 -2.68 14.70
N ASN A 48 3.15 -2.19 14.44
CA ASN A 48 4.39 -2.75 14.98
C ASN A 48 4.57 -4.24 14.61
N GLU A 49 4.09 -4.62 13.43
CA GLU A 49 4.16 -5.98 12.89
C GLU A 49 5.20 -6.09 11.77
N ASN A 50 5.77 -7.28 11.63
CA ASN A 50 6.71 -7.60 10.55
C ASN A 50 6.06 -8.57 9.58
N HIS A 51 6.24 -8.30 8.29
CA HIS A 51 5.81 -9.13 7.17
C HIS A 51 7.00 -9.47 6.32
N VAL A 52 7.05 -10.67 5.75
CA VAL A 52 8.22 -11.13 4.98
C VAL A 52 7.85 -11.28 3.51
N SER A 53 8.64 -10.68 2.62
CA SER A 53 8.45 -10.88 1.18
C SER A 53 8.65 -12.36 0.80
N GLY A 54 7.78 -12.86 -0.07
CA GLY A 54 7.76 -14.28 -0.47
C GLY A 54 6.57 -15.05 0.14
N GLU A 55 6.03 -14.62 1.28
CA GLU A 55 4.91 -15.31 1.96
C GLU A 55 3.61 -15.28 1.15
N LYS A 56 3.45 -14.30 0.27
CA LYS A 56 2.29 -14.14 -0.63
C LYS A 56 2.63 -14.38 -2.11
N GLY A 57 3.71 -15.14 -2.33
CA GLY A 57 4.31 -15.39 -3.65
C GLY A 57 5.58 -14.56 -3.87
N PRO A 58 6.28 -14.77 -5.01
CA PRO A 58 7.63 -14.24 -5.22
C PRO A 58 7.72 -12.72 -5.03
N GLY A 59 8.52 -12.31 -4.06
CA GLY A 59 8.78 -10.94 -3.66
C GLY A 59 7.60 -10.24 -2.99
N ARG A 60 6.52 -10.96 -2.66
CA ARG A 60 5.26 -10.36 -2.22
C ARG A 60 5.01 -10.54 -0.73
N ALA A 61 4.48 -9.49 -0.12
CA ALA A 61 3.92 -9.47 1.22
C ALA A 61 2.62 -8.66 1.20
N GLU A 62 1.77 -8.85 2.21
CA GLU A 62 0.48 -8.15 2.33
C GLU A 62 0.22 -7.76 3.77
N ILE A 63 -0.37 -6.59 3.96
CA ILE A 63 -0.85 -6.10 5.25
C ILE A 63 -2.34 -5.78 5.13
N ALA A 64 -3.16 -6.36 6.00
CA ALA A 64 -4.58 -6.03 6.08
C ALA A 64 -4.80 -4.73 6.88
N LEU A 65 -5.60 -3.82 6.33
CA LEU A 65 -5.93 -2.53 6.92
C LEU A 65 -7.30 -2.60 7.64
N TRP A 66 -7.29 -2.71 8.97
CA TRP A 66 -8.50 -2.87 9.78
C TRP A 66 -9.15 -1.54 10.15
N LYS A 67 -9.80 -0.87 9.17
CA LYS A 67 -10.44 0.45 9.33
C LYS A 67 -9.48 1.55 9.80
N SER A 68 -8.20 1.39 9.51
CA SER A 68 -7.13 2.34 9.83
C SER A 68 -6.16 2.45 8.65
N GLY A 69 -5.25 3.44 8.72
CA GLY A 69 -4.10 3.46 7.84
C GLY A 69 -2.91 2.71 8.40
N GLU A 70 -1.86 2.64 7.59
CA GLU A 70 -0.54 2.13 7.97
C GLU A 70 0.56 2.84 7.16
N GLN A 71 1.78 2.81 7.68
CA GLN A 71 3.02 3.11 6.97
C GLN A 71 3.96 1.90 7.00
N VAL A 72 4.71 1.69 5.93
CA VAL A 72 5.62 0.55 5.81
C VAL A 72 7.03 0.96 5.46
N GLN A 73 8.00 0.19 5.93
CA GLN A 73 9.42 0.33 5.59
C GLN A 73 10.12 -1.04 5.61
N VAL A 74 11.24 -1.17 4.88
CA VAL A 74 12.14 -2.31 5.00
C VAL A 74 13.06 -2.12 6.20
N VAL A 75 13.21 -3.16 7.03
CA VAL A 75 14.05 -3.13 8.24
C VAL A 75 15.19 -4.15 8.23
N SER A 76 15.07 -5.25 7.49
CA SER A 76 16.14 -6.23 7.33
C SER A 76 15.93 -7.12 6.10
N ASP A 77 16.98 -7.82 5.70
CA ASP A 77 16.92 -8.96 4.78
C ASP A 77 17.81 -10.10 5.30
N ALA A 78 18.07 -11.11 4.46
CA ALA A 78 18.84 -12.30 4.84
C ALA A 78 20.29 -12.00 5.29
N GLU A 79 20.85 -10.86 4.89
CA GLU A 79 22.22 -10.46 5.24
C GLU A 79 22.28 -9.54 6.47
N GLY A 80 21.14 -9.10 7.00
CA GLY A 80 21.06 -8.31 8.24
C GLY A 80 20.17 -7.07 8.14
N PRO A 81 20.37 -6.10 9.05
CA PRO A 81 19.59 -4.85 9.07
C PRO A 81 19.72 -4.04 7.79
N ARG A 82 18.62 -3.43 7.35
CA ARG A 82 18.51 -2.64 6.11
C ARG A 82 17.72 -1.37 6.33
N THR A 83 17.83 -0.45 5.37
CA THR A 83 17.16 0.85 5.41
C THR A 83 16.34 1.11 4.14
N SER A 84 15.18 1.77 4.30
CA SER A 84 14.37 2.31 3.21
C SER A 84 13.73 3.64 3.57
N GLU A 85 13.04 4.23 2.59
CA GLU A 85 12.02 5.24 2.83
C GLU A 85 10.89 4.62 3.64
N VAL A 86 10.24 5.48 4.42
CA VAL A 86 8.94 5.19 5.02
C VAL A 86 7.88 5.58 4.02
N SER A 87 6.92 4.70 3.78
CA SER A 87 5.76 4.98 2.94
C SER A 87 4.99 6.19 3.49
N ARG A 88 4.21 6.88 2.65
CA ARG A 88 3.18 7.79 3.18
C ARG A 88 2.13 6.96 3.95
N VAL A 89 1.27 7.62 4.71
CA VAL A 89 0.11 6.95 5.31
C VAL A 89 -0.82 6.43 4.22
N LEU A 90 -1.09 5.13 4.23
CA LEU A 90 -2.00 4.44 3.33
C LEU A 90 -3.28 4.13 4.11
N ASP A 91 -4.24 5.07 4.13
CA ASP A 91 -5.45 5.01 4.96
C ASP A 91 -6.65 4.43 4.20
N VAL A 92 -7.50 3.67 4.88
CA VAL A 92 -8.78 3.22 4.30
C VAL A 92 -9.94 4.13 4.69
N ARG A 93 -9.75 5.01 5.67
CA ARG A 93 -10.73 6.02 6.07
C ARG A 93 -10.77 7.11 5.02
N GLU A 94 -11.88 7.19 4.31
CA GLU A 94 -12.05 7.95 3.08
C GLU A 94 -11.84 9.45 3.29
N GLU A 95 -12.15 9.93 4.50
CA GLU A 95 -11.93 11.31 4.93
C GLU A 95 -10.44 11.70 5.05
N ASN A 96 -9.54 10.71 5.15
CA ASN A 96 -8.09 10.93 5.25
C ASN A 96 -7.37 10.71 3.93
N ILE A 97 -8.07 10.26 2.89
CA ILE A 97 -7.50 10.00 1.57
C ILE A 97 -7.61 11.28 0.74
N PRO A 98 -6.53 11.75 0.08
CA PRO A 98 -6.62 12.86 -0.85
C PRO A 98 -7.69 12.61 -1.92
N VAL A 99 -8.59 13.59 -2.10
CA VAL A 99 -9.72 13.43 -3.04
C VAL A 99 -9.23 13.20 -4.46
N GLU A 100 -8.11 13.80 -4.84
CA GLU A 100 -7.47 13.64 -6.14
C GLU A 100 -7.04 12.18 -6.38
N GLU A 101 -6.63 11.48 -5.32
CA GLU A 101 -6.25 10.06 -5.40
C GLU A 101 -7.48 9.17 -5.61
N LEU A 102 -8.59 9.46 -4.91
CA LEU A 102 -9.86 8.76 -5.12
C LEU A 102 -10.39 8.93 -6.55
N VAL A 103 -10.30 10.15 -7.09
CA VAL A 103 -10.66 10.43 -8.50
C VAL A 103 -9.73 9.68 -9.45
N ALA A 104 -8.41 9.77 -9.25
CA ALA A 104 -7.44 9.10 -10.11
C ALA A 104 -7.59 7.57 -10.12
N ALA A 105 -7.98 6.98 -8.99
CA ALA A 105 -8.26 5.56 -8.85
C ALA A 105 -9.68 5.15 -9.32
N GLY A 106 -10.52 6.11 -9.74
CA GLY A 106 -11.83 5.84 -10.32
C GLY A 106 -12.94 5.54 -9.30
N TYR A 107 -12.74 5.84 -8.01
CA TYR A 107 -13.78 5.69 -6.99
C TYR A 107 -14.90 6.73 -7.12
N CYS A 108 -14.63 7.82 -7.83
CA CYS A 108 -15.60 8.82 -8.25
C CYS A 108 -15.13 9.44 -9.58
N SER A 109 -16.02 10.10 -10.33
CA SER A 109 -15.70 10.69 -11.63
C SER A 109 -15.10 12.09 -11.54
N SER A 110 -15.24 12.78 -10.40
CA SER A 110 -14.74 14.15 -10.21
C SER A 110 -14.57 14.49 -8.73
N VAL A 111 -13.78 15.53 -8.44
CA VAL A 111 -13.60 16.06 -7.08
C VAL A 111 -14.94 16.41 -6.44
N ALA A 112 -15.85 17.05 -7.18
CA ALA A 112 -17.15 17.45 -6.67
C ALA A 112 -18.02 16.24 -6.30
N GLU A 113 -18.03 15.20 -7.14
CA GLU A 113 -18.74 13.95 -6.83
C GLU A 113 -18.12 13.26 -5.60
N CYS A 114 -16.79 13.16 -5.53
CA CYS A 114 -16.13 12.56 -4.38
C CYS A 114 -16.50 13.26 -3.08
N GLN A 115 -16.45 14.59 -3.05
CA GLN A 115 -16.84 15.37 -1.87
C GLN A 115 -18.30 15.14 -1.48
N GLN A 116 -19.20 15.06 -2.46
CA GLN A 116 -20.60 14.74 -2.21
C GLN A 116 -20.75 13.34 -1.59
N LEU A 117 -20.10 12.32 -2.15
CA LEU A 117 -20.18 10.94 -1.65
C LEU A 117 -19.56 10.80 -0.26
N LEU A 118 -18.44 11.47 0.02
CA LEU A 118 -17.83 11.55 1.35
C LEU A 118 -18.81 12.16 2.37
N SER A 119 -19.45 13.28 2.03
CA SER A 119 -20.40 13.95 2.94
C SER A 119 -21.64 13.10 3.27
N GLN A 120 -21.94 12.11 2.42
CA GLN A 120 -23.06 11.19 2.59
C GLN A 120 -22.63 9.82 3.13
N ASN A 121 -21.33 9.59 3.36
CA ASN A 121 -20.75 8.29 3.71
C ASN A 121 -21.12 7.18 2.70
N ARG A 122 -20.90 7.45 1.40
CA ARG A 122 -21.38 6.64 0.27
C ARG A 122 -20.32 6.26 -0.77
N LEU A 123 -19.02 6.41 -0.48
CA LEU A 123 -17.96 5.96 -1.40
C LEU A 123 -17.85 4.43 -1.37
N CYS A 124 -16.93 3.87 -0.57
CA CYS A 124 -16.72 2.44 -0.46
C CYS A 124 -16.47 1.96 0.98
N ASN A 125 -16.69 2.79 2.02
CA ASN A 125 -16.69 2.38 3.43
C ASN A 125 -15.47 1.50 3.83
N TYR A 126 -14.26 2.06 3.73
CA TYR A 126 -13.01 1.39 4.10
C TYR A 126 -12.49 0.31 3.13
N HIS A 127 -13.12 0.09 1.98
CA HIS A 127 -12.62 -0.85 0.97
C HIS A 127 -11.69 -0.14 -0.03
N HIS A 128 -10.51 0.23 0.46
CA HIS A 128 -9.42 0.85 -0.33
C HIS A 128 -8.14 0.05 -0.14
N SER A 129 -7.45 -0.24 -1.22
CA SER A 129 -6.16 -0.95 -1.18
C SER A 129 -5.07 -0.16 -1.88
N TYR A 130 -3.82 -0.51 -1.56
CA TYR A 130 -2.64 0.20 -2.03
C TYR A 130 -1.59 -0.76 -2.55
N GLU A 131 -0.75 -0.29 -3.47
CA GLU A 131 0.45 -0.97 -3.92
C GLU A 131 1.69 -0.19 -3.45
N VAL A 132 2.65 -0.91 -2.86
CA VAL A 132 3.99 -0.39 -2.52
C VAL A 132 5.05 -1.30 -3.12
N VAL A 133 5.97 -0.72 -3.88
CA VAL A 133 7.11 -1.46 -4.46
C VAL A 133 8.41 -0.92 -3.91
N PHE A 134 9.12 -1.77 -3.17
CA PHE A 134 10.49 -1.54 -2.73
C PHE A 134 11.47 -2.12 -3.75
N GLN A 135 12.44 -1.32 -4.18
CA GLN A 135 13.52 -1.76 -5.06
C GLN A 135 14.86 -1.70 -4.32
N ARG A 136 15.61 -2.80 -4.32
CA ARG A 136 16.98 -2.83 -3.84
C ARG A 136 17.90 -1.99 -4.72
N GLN A 137 18.84 -1.29 -4.11
CA GLN A 137 19.69 -0.28 -4.77
C GLN A 137 21.10 -0.77 -5.12
N TRP A 138 21.32 -2.09 -5.10
CA TRP A 138 22.57 -2.76 -5.46
C TRP A 138 22.32 -4.16 -6.03
#